data_AF-A0A6B9YPZ3-F1
#
_entry.id   AF-A0A6B9YPZ3-F1
#
_cell.length_a   1.000
_cell.length_b   1.000
_cell.length_c   1.000
_cell.angle_alpha   90.00
_cell.angle_beta   90.00
_cell.angle_gamma   90.00
#
_symmetry.space_group_name_H-M   'P 1'
#
loop_
_entity.id
_entity.type
_entity.pdbx_description
1 polymer ?
#
loop_
_entity_poly.entity_id
_entity_poly.type
_entity_poly.pdbx_seq_one_letter_code
_entity_poly.pdbx_strand_id
1 'polypeptide(L)'
;MILKRLGAVYGLMEEMHSLEARVAANEVSEVESVIRAEIGTLQSARVRQREAMYGEDLLGRSLIAVREEMAIQRNRQLEPALRQRRETFELAQLRYTDSRLWSERMNTLIEAELHRIAIEHERRMQAASDDRFLAQRRAKLGRVNSTAG
;
A
#
# COMPACT_ATOMS: atom_id res chain seq x y z
N MET A 1 2.47 -17.61 -19.53
CA MET A 1 1.86 -16.26 -19.68
C MET A 1 0.86 -15.95 -18.55
N ILE A 2 0.03 -16.91 -18.13
CA ILE A 2 -0.97 -16.73 -17.07
C ILE A 2 -0.36 -16.35 -15.71
N LEU A 3 0.72 -17.02 -15.28
CA LEU A 3 1.39 -16.74 -14.00
C LEU A 3 1.94 -15.31 -13.89
N LYS A 4 2.52 -14.79 -14.98
CA LYS A 4 2.99 -13.39 -15.03
C LYS A 4 1.83 -12.38 -14.91
N ARG A 5 0.69 -12.69 -15.52
CA ARG A 5 -0.53 -11.86 -15.40
C ARG A 5 -1.07 -11.90 -13.97
N LEU A 6 -1.02 -13.05 -13.30
CA LEU A 6 -1.45 -13.21 -11.92
C LEU A 6 -0.62 -12.33 -10.97
N GLY A 7 0.71 -12.36 -11.10
CA GLY A 7 1.60 -11.50 -10.30
C GLY A 7 1.33 -10.01 -10.53
N ALA A 8 1.09 -9.60 -11.78
CA ALA A 8 0.75 -8.22 -12.10
C ALA A 8 -0.58 -7.76 -11.47
N VAL A 9 -1.59 -8.63 -11.40
CA VAL A 9 -2.88 -8.30 -10.75
C VAL A 9 -2.68 -8.06 -9.26
N TYR A 10 -1.90 -8.88 -8.57
CA TYR A 10 -1.64 -8.69 -7.14
C TYR A 10 -0.79 -7.45 -6.87
N GLY A 11 0.20 -7.15 -7.72
CA GLY A 11 0.93 -5.88 -7.65
C GLY A 11 0.02 -4.67 -7.78
N LEU A 12 -0.93 -4.68 -8.73
CA LEU A 12 -1.92 -3.61 -8.87
C LEU A 12 -2.84 -3.48 -7.65
N MET A 13 -3.27 -4.60 -7.05
CA MET A 13 -4.08 -4.57 -5.83
C MET A 13 -3.30 -3.97 -4.64
N GLU A 14 -2.02 -4.31 -4.49
CA GLU A 14 -1.15 -3.70 -3.48
C GLU A 14 -1.00 -2.20 -3.69
N GLU A 15 -0.76 -1.76 -4.93
CA GLU A 15 -0.65 -0.34 -5.28
C GLU A 15 -1.94 0.42 -4.95
N MET A 16 -3.10 -0.14 -5.28
CA MET A 16 -4.39 0.45 -4.95
C MET A 16 -4.57 0.62 -3.44
N HIS A 17 -4.32 -0.42 -2.64
CA HIS A 17 -4.44 -0.32 -1.19
C HIS A 17 -3.39 0.63 -0.58
N SER A 18 -2.20 0.73 -1.18
CA SER A 18 -1.18 1.72 -0.79
C SER A 18 -1.69 3.15 -1.00
N LEU A 19 -2.34 3.40 -2.14
CA LEU A 19 -2.95 4.70 -2.44
C LEU A 19 -4.10 5.02 -1.47
N GLU A 20 -4.98 4.05 -1.19
CA GLU A 20 -6.05 4.21 -0.20
C GLU A 20 -5.49 4.60 1.18
N ALA A 21 -4.45 3.92 1.66
CA ALA A 21 -3.81 4.24 2.93
C ALA A 21 -3.19 5.65 2.94
N ARG A 22 -2.58 6.09 1.83
CA ARG A 22 -2.03 7.45 1.69
C ARG A 22 -3.11 8.52 1.70
N VAL A 23 -4.22 8.29 0.99
CA VAL A 23 -5.35 9.22 0.98
C VAL A 23 -5.94 9.34 2.37
N ALA A 24 -6.20 8.22 3.06
CA ALA A 24 -6.73 8.25 4.42
C ALA A 24 -5.77 8.93 5.42
N ALA A 25 -4.45 8.75 5.26
CA ALA A 25 -3.46 9.46 6.07
C ALA A 25 -3.53 10.98 5.86
N ASN A 26 -3.70 11.43 4.61
CA ASN A 26 -3.83 12.85 4.29
C ASN A 26 -5.10 13.44 4.91
N GLU A 27 -6.23 12.74 4.85
CA GLU A 27 -7.48 13.18 5.46
C GLU A 27 -7.36 13.33 6.98
N VAL A 28 -6.65 12.43 7.67
CA VAL A 28 -6.33 12.59 9.10
C VAL A 28 -5.48 13.83 9.32
N SER A 29 -4.43 14.02 8.51
CA SER A 29 -3.53 15.18 8.61
C SER A 29 -4.25 16.51 8.43
N GLU A 30 -5.20 16.58 7.48
CA GLU A 30 -6.04 17.75 7.24
C GLU A 30 -6.84 18.12 8.48
N VAL A 31 -7.56 17.17 9.09
CA VAL A 31 -8.36 17.45 10.29
C VAL A 31 -7.47 17.84 11.48
N GLU A 32 -6.33 17.17 11.66
CA GLU A 32 -5.35 17.54 12.70
C GLU A 32 -4.76 18.94 12.48
N SER A 33 -4.58 19.37 11.24
CA SER A 33 -4.11 20.72 10.93
C SER A 33 -5.13 21.79 11.33
N VAL A 34 -6.42 21.53 11.08
CA VAL A 34 -7.51 22.44 11.44
C VAL A 34 -7.66 22.53 12.96
N ILE A 35 -7.62 21.40 13.67
CA ILE A 35 -7.65 21.38 15.14
C ILE A 35 -6.47 22.17 15.72
N ARG A 36 -5.26 21.99 15.18
CA ARG A 36 -4.08 22.76 15.60
C ARG A 36 -4.26 24.27 15.38
N ALA A 37 -4.84 24.67 14.25
CA ALA A 37 -5.14 26.07 13.96
C ALA A 37 -6.16 26.68 14.93
N GLU A 38 -7.22 25.92 15.28
CA GLU A 38 -8.22 26.36 16.25
C GLU A 38 -7.66 26.45 17.67
N ILE A 39 -6.78 25.51 18.08
CA ILE A 39 -6.02 25.62 19.34
C ILE A 39 -5.16 26.89 19.35
N GLY A 40 -4.45 27.19 18.25
CA GLY A 40 -3.67 28.42 18.12
C GLY A 40 -4.52 29.68 18.20
N THR A 41 -5.71 29.66 17.61
CA THR A 41 -6.70 30.75 17.71
C THR A 41 -7.14 30.96 19.15
N LEU A 42 -7.42 29.88 19.87
CA LEU A 42 -7.83 29.92 21.28
C LEU A 42 -6.71 30.45 22.19
N GLN A 43 -5.47 30.01 21.98
CA GLN A 43 -4.31 30.54 22.72
C GLN A 43 -4.12 32.04 22.45
N SER A 44 -4.25 32.46 21.20
CA SER A 44 -4.15 33.87 20.80
C SER A 44 -5.27 34.71 21.38
N ALA A 45 -6.50 34.18 21.39
CA ALA A 45 -7.65 34.83 22.02
C ALA A 45 -7.38 35.07 23.52
N ARG A 46 -6.89 34.06 24.25
CA ARG A 46 -6.55 34.20 25.68
C ARG A 46 -5.47 35.24 25.95
N VAL A 47 -4.45 35.33 25.10
CA VAL A 47 -3.41 36.38 25.23
C VAL A 47 -4.05 37.76 25.07
N ARG A 48 -4.81 37.98 24.00
CA ARG A 48 -5.48 39.26 23.74
C ARG A 48 -6.52 39.60 24.81
N GLN A 49 -7.17 38.60 25.40
CA GLN A 49 -8.12 38.81 26.49
C GLN A 49 -7.44 39.44 27.70
N ARG A 50 -6.25 38.93 28.04
CA ARG A 50 -5.44 39.49 29.13
C ARG A 50 -4.99 40.91 28.82
N GLU A 51 -4.60 41.19 27.59
CA GLU A 51 -4.23 42.55 27.15
C GLU A 51 -5.43 43.52 27.24
N ALA A 52 -6.60 43.13 26.73
CA ALA A 52 -7.84 43.90 26.85
C ALA A 52 -8.31 44.04 28.31
N MET A 53 -7.92 43.11 29.19
CA MET A 53 -8.12 43.25 30.62
C MET A 53 -7.34 44.43 31.20
N TYR A 54 -6.05 44.52 30.90
CA TYR A 54 -5.22 45.63 31.37
C TYR A 54 -5.62 46.98 30.78
N GLY A 55 -6.15 47.01 29.54
CA GLY A 55 -6.59 48.23 28.87
C GLY A 55 -8.02 48.68 29.19
N GLU A 56 -8.73 48.01 30.10
CA GLU A 56 -10.16 48.28 30.44
C GLU A 56 -11.12 48.26 29.23
N ASP A 57 -10.74 47.61 28.12
CA ASP A 57 -11.55 47.51 26.91
C ASP A 57 -12.63 46.42 27.04
N LEU A 58 -13.82 46.83 27.47
CA LEU A 58 -14.97 45.95 27.65
C LEU A 58 -15.46 45.31 26.34
N LEU A 59 -15.40 46.03 25.22
CA LEU A 59 -15.83 45.52 23.91
C LEU A 59 -14.83 44.49 23.36
N GLY A 60 -13.53 44.75 23.52
CA GLY A 60 -12.48 43.80 23.19
C GLY A 60 -12.62 42.51 23.99
N ARG A 61 -12.93 42.60 25.28
CA ARG A 61 -13.17 41.41 26.14
C ARG A 61 -14.34 40.57 25.65
N SER A 62 -15.50 41.16 25.34
CA SER A 62 -16.67 40.40 24.88
C SER A 62 -16.41 39.73 23.53
N LEU A 63 -15.76 40.43 22.60
CA LEU A 63 -15.42 39.89 21.28
C LEU A 63 -14.45 38.71 21.36
N ILE A 64 -13.52 38.75 22.30
CA ILE A 64 -12.55 37.67 22.52
C ILE A 64 -13.21 36.45 23.19
N ALA A 65 -14.12 36.66 24.14
CA ALA A 65 -14.88 35.58 24.76
C ALA A 65 -15.70 34.80 23.71
N VAL A 66 -16.36 35.51 22.78
CA VAL A 66 -17.08 34.87 21.67
C VAL A 66 -16.12 34.06 20.77
N ARG A 67 -14.92 34.58 20.47
CA ARG A 67 -13.93 33.84 19.67
C ARG A 67 -13.44 32.57 20.38
N GLU A 68 -13.22 32.62 21.69
CA GLU A 68 -12.86 31.43 22.47
C GLU A 68 -14.00 30.40 22.44
N GLU A 69 -15.24 30.82 22.67
CA GLU A 69 -16.40 29.93 22.64
C GLU A 69 -16.59 29.27 21.26
N MET A 70 -16.47 30.04 20.17
CA MET A 70 -16.52 29.51 18.81
C MET A 70 -15.42 28.49 18.53
N ALA A 71 -14.18 28.77 18.96
CA ALA A 71 -13.05 27.84 18.77
C ALA A 71 -13.26 26.54 19.56
N ILE A 72 -13.77 26.62 20.79
CA ILE A 72 -14.13 25.45 21.61
C ILE A 72 -15.21 24.62 20.91
N GLN A 73 -16.27 25.26 20.41
CA GLN A 73 -17.36 24.58 19.73
C GLN A 73 -16.89 23.88 18.45
N ARG A 74 -16.04 24.54 17.65
CA ARG A 74 -15.45 23.95 16.44
C ARG A 74 -14.57 22.75 16.77
N ASN A 75 -13.70 22.85 17.78
CA ASN A 75 -12.88 21.71 18.21
C ASN A 75 -13.73 20.51 18.63
N ARG A 76 -14.82 20.73 19.38
CA ARG A 76 -15.77 19.66 19.76
C ARG A 76 -16.44 19.01 18.56
N GLN A 77 -16.68 19.76 17.48
CA GLN A 77 -17.24 19.23 16.23
C GLN A 77 -16.21 18.46 15.39
N LEU A 78 -14.93 18.85 15.47
CA LEU A 78 -13.84 18.23 14.72
C LEU A 78 -13.32 16.93 15.37
N GLU A 79 -13.43 16.78 16.69
CA GLU A 79 -12.99 15.56 17.39
C GLU A 79 -13.66 14.26 16.90
N PRO A 80 -14.99 14.19 16.72
CA PRO A 80 -15.64 13.02 16.13
C PRO A 80 -15.16 12.74 14.71
N ALA A 81 -14.98 13.79 13.89
CA ALA A 81 -14.48 13.64 12.53
C ALA A 81 -13.05 13.09 12.52
N LEU A 82 -12.17 13.59 13.39
CA LEU A 82 -10.81 13.07 13.53
C LEU A 82 -10.81 11.59 13.92
N ARG A 83 -11.67 11.20 14.87
CA ARG A 83 -11.79 9.80 15.30
C ARG A 83 -12.20 8.90 14.14
N GLN A 84 -13.25 9.29 13.42
CA GLN A 84 -13.72 8.55 12.25
C GLN A 84 -12.63 8.43 11.18
N ARG A 85 -11.90 9.52 10.90
CA ARG A 85 -10.80 9.50 9.91
C ARG A 85 -9.64 8.59 10.34
N ARG A 86 -9.31 8.56 11.64
CA ARG A 86 -8.30 7.63 12.18
C ARG A 86 -8.74 6.18 12.04
N GLU A 87 -9.99 5.86 12.35
CA GLU A 87 -10.54 4.51 12.14
C GLU A 87 -10.47 4.10 10.67
N THR A 88 -10.82 4.99 9.73
CA THR A 88 -10.68 4.71 8.29
C THR A 88 -9.24 4.53 7.86
N PHE A 89 -8.32 5.30 8.43
CA PHE A 89 -6.89 5.18 8.15
C PHE A 89 -6.33 3.85 8.67
N GLU A 90 -6.66 3.44 9.88
CA GLU A 90 -6.25 2.15 10.45
C GLU A 90 -6.76 0.98 9.60
N LEU A 91 -8.02 1.03 9.16
CA LEU A 91 -8.59 0.03 8.25
C LEU A 91 -7.88 0.00 6.90
N ALA A 92 -7.59 1.16 6.31
CA ALA A 92 -6.86 1.25 5.04
C ALA A 92 -5.42 0.73 5.17
N GLN A 93 -4.77 1.03 6.29
CA GLN A 93 -3.42 0.53 6.59
C GLN A 93 -3.42 -1.00 6.74
N LEU A 94 -4.40 -1.56 7.45
CA LEU A 94 -4.56 -3.01 7.58
C LEU A 94 -4.75 -3.69 6.21
N ARG A 95 -5.63 -3.14 5.36
CA ARG A 95 -5.83 -3.65 3.99
C ARG A 95 -4.56 -3.61 3.16
N TYR A 96 -3.79 -2.53 3.25
CA TYR A 96 -2.50 -2.43 2.56
C TYR A 96 -1.51 -3.48 3.08
N THR A 97 -1.38 -3.67 4.38
CA THR A 97 -0.48 -4.68 4.95
C THR A 97 -0.88 -6.10 4.56
N ASP A 98 -2.18 -6.41 4.55
CA ASP A 98 -2.71 -7.70 4.14
C ASP A 98 -2.47 -7.95 2.64
N SER A 99 -2.71 -6.93 1.80
CA SER A 99 -2.49 -7.00 0.36
C SER A 99 -1.02 -7.21 0.01
N ARG A 100 -0.12 -6.54 0.74
CA ARG A 100 1.32 -6.72 0.58
C ARG A 100 1.74 -8.14 0.95
N LEU A 101 1.32 -8.63 2.12
CA LEU A 101 1.63 -9.99 2.55
C LEU A 101 1.11 -11.03 1.55
N TRP A 102 -0.09 -10.81 1.01
CA TRP A 102 -0.67 -11.68 0.00
C TRP A 102 0.10 -11.64 -1.33
N SER A 103 0.52 -10.46 -1.76
CA SER A 103 1.33 -10.27 -2.98
C SER A 103 2.69 -10.95 -2.84
N GLU A 104 3.36 -10.81 -1.70
CA GLU A 104 4.62 -11.49 -1.38
C GLU A 104 4.46 -13.02 -1.42
N ARG A 105 3.40 -13.56 -0.81
CA ARG A 105 3.07 -14.99 -0.85
C ARG A 105 2.83 -15.48 -2.28
N MET A 106 2.06 -14.73 -3.07
CA MET A 106 1.74 -15.10 -4.44
C MET A 106 2.95 -15.03 -5.36
N ASN A 107 3.83 -14.04 -5.20
CA ASN A 107 5.08 -13.97 -5.93
C ASN A 107 5.95 -15.19 -5.65
N THR A 108 6.09 -15.58 -4.39
CA THR A 108 6.83 -16.80 -4.01
C THR A 108 6.25 -18.06 -4.68
N LEU A 109 4.93 -18.21 -4.71
CA LEU A 109 4.26 -19.33 -5.37
C LEU A 109 4.45 -19.32 -6.90
N ILE A 110 4.36 -18.14 -7.52
CA ILE A 110 4.57 -17.97 -8.95
C ILE A 110 6.01 -18.32 -9.32
N GLU A 111 6.99 -17.86 -8.54
CA GLU A 111 8.41 -18.16 -8.76
C GLU A 111 8.69 -19.66 -8.65
N ALA A 112 8.14 -20.32 -7.63
CA ALA A 112 8.26 -21.77 -7.45
C ALA A 112 7.69 -22.54 -8.65
N GLU A 113 6.52 -22.14 -9.16
CA GLU A 113 5.89 -22.80 -10.30
C GLU A 113 6.65 -22.51 -11.61
N LEU A 114 7.14 -21.29 -11.81
CA LEU A 114 7.99 -20.95 -12.95
C LEU A 114 9.29 -21.78 -12.94
N HIS A 115 9.90 -21.97 -11.78
CA HIS A 115 11.09 -22.80 -11.62
C HIS A 115 10.80 -24.26 -11.95
N ARG A 116 9.67 -24.79 -11.49
CA ARG A 116 9.22 -26.15 -11.82
C ARG A 116 9.02 -26.34 -13.32
N ILE A 117 8.36 -25.38 -13.99
CA ILE A 117 8.16 -25.40 -15.45
C ILE A 117 9.51 -25.38 -16.18
N ALA A 118 10.47 -24.58 -15.71
CA ALA A 118 11.80 -24.51 -16.30
C ALA A 118 12.54 -25.85 -16.20
N ILE A 119 12.55 -26.48 -15.02
CA ILE A 119 13.15 -27.82 -14.82
C ILE A 119 12.51 -28.86 -15.74
N GLU A 120 11.17 -28.87 -15.84
CA GLU A 120 10.49 -29.82 -16.70
C GLU A 120 10.82 -29.60 -18.19
N HIS A 121 10.94 -28.34 -18.60
CA HIS A 121 11.35 -28.00 -19.96
C HIS A 121 12.77 -28.48 -20.26
N GLU A 122 13.72 -28.25 -19.34
CA GLU A 122 15.11 -28.75 -19.46
C GLU A 122 15.16 -30.27 -19.58
N ARG A 123 14.40 -30.99 -18.74
CA ARG A 123 14.32 -32.46 -18.80
C ARG A 123 13.78 -32.95 -20.15
N ARG A 124 12.74 -32.29 -20.69
CA ARG A 124 12.19 -32.62 -22.01
C ARG A 124 13.20 -32.36 -23.13
N MET A 125 13.95 -31.27 -23.04
CA MET A 125 15.00 -30.94 -24.01
C MET A 125 16.16 -31.95 -23.97
N GLN A 126 16.57 -32.37 -22.77
CA GLN A 126 17.58 -33.40 -22.58
C GLN A 126 17.13 -34.76 -23.14
N ALA A 127 15.92 -35.21 -22.79
CA ALA A 127 15.36 -36.46 -23.31
C ALA A 127 15.29 -36.45 -24.85
N ALA A 128 14.82 -35.36 -25.45
CA ALA A 128 14.78 -35.23 -26.91
C ALA A 128 16.18 -35.23 -27.56
N SER A 129 17.20 -34.69 -26.88
CA SER A 129 18.58 -34.75 -27.33
C SER A 129 19.14 -36.17 -27.26
N ASP A 130 18.90 -36.87 -26.15
CA ASP A 130 19.34 -38.25 -25.94
C ASP A 130 18.69 -39.21 -26.95
N ASP A 131 17.39 -39.05 -27.21
CA ASP A 131 16.67 -39.82 -28.23
C ASP A 131 17.26 -39.63 -29.63
N ARG A 132 17.59 -38.38 -29.99
CA ARG A 132 18.26 -38.08 -31.27
C ARG A 132 19.65 -38.72 -31.35
N PHE A 133 20.42 -38.65 -30.27
CA PHE A 133 21.74 -39.27 -30.21
C PHE A 133 21.66 -40.80 -30.36
N LEU A 134 20.75 -41.44 -29.64
CA LEU A 134 20.52 -42.89 -29.71
C LEU A 134 20.03 -43.31 -31.10
N ALA A 135 19.12 -42.55 -31.72
CA ALA A 135 18.64 -42.82 -33.08
C ALA A 135 19.78 -42.74 -34.10
N GLN A 136 20.64 -41.73 -34.02
CA GLN A 136 21.83 -41.61 -34.89
C GLN A 136 22.81 -42.76 -34.68
N ARG A 137 23.05 -43.17 -33.42
CA ARG A 137 23.93 -44.29 -33.09
C ARG A 137 23.40 -45.61 -33.67
N ARG A 138 22.10 -45.88 -33.52
CA ARG A 138 21.45 -47.06 -34.12
C ARG A 138 21.55 -47.07 -35.64
N ALA A 139 21.31 -45.93 -36.29
CA ALA A 139 21.45 -45.82 -37.74
C ALA A 139 22.88 -46.08 -38.24
N LYS A 140 23.91 -45.60 -37.52
CA LYS A 140 25.31 -45.89 -37.84
C LYS A 140 25.66 -47.37 -37.68
N LEU A 141 25.25 -48.00 -36.58
CA LEU A 141 25.50 -49.42 -36.33
C LEU A 141 24.78 -50.32 -37.37
N GLY A 142 23.55 -49.98 -37.75
CA GLY A 142 22.82 -50.69 -38.79
C GLY A 142 23.50 -50.62 -40.17
N ARG A 143 24.11 -49.48 -40.52
CA ARG A 143 24.86 -49.33 -41.78
C ARG A 143 26.13 -50.17 -41.81
N VAL A 144 26.89 -50.21 -40.72
CA VAL A 144 28.13 -51.02 -40.61
C VAL A 144 27.83 -52.51 -40.79
N ASN A 145 26.74 -53.00 -40.20
CA ASN A 145 26.33 -54.39 -40.35
C ASN A 145 25.78 -54.73 -41.75
N SER A 146 25.28 -53.74 -42.51
CA SER A 146 24.79 -53.94 -43.89
C SER A 146 25.90 -53.99 -44.94
N THR A 147 27.10 -53.53 -44.62
CA THR A 147 28.27 -53.54 -45.52
C THR A 147 29.23 -54.71 -45.29
N ALA A 148 28.94 -55.55 -44.28
CA ALA A 148 29.78 -56.70 -43.88
C ALA A 148 29.17 -58.06 -44.26
N GLY A 149 28.09 -58.08 -45.05
CA GLY A 149 27.52 -59.27 -45.68
C GLY A 149 27.44 -59.09 -47.18
#